data_AF-A0A8X6MI49-F1
#
_entry.id   AF-A0A8X6MI49-F1
#
_cell.length_a   1.000
_cell.length_b   1.000
_cell.length_c   1.000
_cell.angle_alpha   90.00
_cell.angle_beta   90.00
_cell.angle_gamma   90.00
#
_symmetry.space_group_name_H-M   'P 1'
#
loop_
_entity.id
_entity.type
_entity.pdbx_description
1 polymer ?
#
loop_
_entity_poly.entity_id
_entity_poly.type
_entity_poly.pdbx_seq_one_letter_code
_entity_poly.pdbx_strand_id
1 'polypeptide(L)'
;KVLTTLDLTSLGVGSCVGTGMYLVAGMVAHKVAGPSVVMSFIVAAVASLFSGVCYAEFGVRVPHTTGSAYMYSYVTVGEFIAFVIGWNMVLEYLIGTAAGACAISACVDAISGGSISLAIRNGVGTLV
;
A
#
# COMPACT_ATOMS: atom_id res chain seq x y z
N LYS A 1 -23.23 -11.72 4.07
CA LYS A 1 -23.03 -11.40 5.51
C LYS A 1 -22.77 -9.90 5.58
N VAL A 2 -23.51 -9.14 6.38
CA VAL A 2 -23.44 -7.66 6.36
C VAL A 2 -22.33 -7.23 7.32
N LEU A 3 -21.37 -6.46 6.82
CA LEU A 3 -20.38 -5.80 7.68
C LEU A 3 -21.00 -4.52 8.24
N THR A 4 -20.82 -4.29 9.54
CA THR A 4 -21.21 -3.03 10.17
C THR A 4 -20.29 -1.92 9.69
N THR A 5 -20.71 -0.67 9.77
CA THR A 5 -19.88 0.49 9.46
C THR A 5 -18.53 0.46 10.19
N LEU A 6 -18.51 -0.04 11.43
CA LEU A 6 -17.30 -0.23 12.23
C LEU A 6 -16.36 -1.33 11.69
N ASP A 7 -16.92 -2.39 11.11
CA ASP A 7 -16.13 -3.45 10.47
C ASP A 7 -15.48 -2.91 9.18
N LEU A 8 -16.19 -2.07 8.43
CA LEU A 8 -15.66 -1.44 7.20
C LEU A 8 -14.55 -0.42 7.51
N THR A 9 -14.73 0.42 8.53
CA THR A 9 -13.71 1.42 8.91
C THR A 9 -12.47 0.74 9.50
N SER A 10 -12.64 -0.29 10.33
CA SER A 10 -11.51 -1.05 10.86
C SER A 10 -10.75 -1.80 9.76
N LEU A 11 -11.45 -2.33 8.74
CA LEU A 11 -10.81 -2.90 7.55
C LEU A 11 -9.96 -1.87 6.79
N GLY A 12 -10.47 -0.66 6.59
CA GLY A 12 -9.74 0.40 5.91
C GLY A 12 -8.53 0.90 6.71
N VAL A 13 -8.65 1.03 8.03
CA VAL A 13 -7.49 1.39 8.89
C VAL A 13 -6.46 0.26 8.90
N GLY A 14 -6.90 -0.99 9.00
CA GLY A 14 -6.02 -2.16 8.99
C GLY A 14 -5.24 -2.35 7.70
N SER A 15 -5.83 -2.00 6.54
CA SER A 15 -5.13 -2.09 5.25
C SER A 15 -4.08 -1.00 5.06
N CYS A 16 -4.27 0.19 5.65
CA CYS A 16 -3.31 1.29 5.57
C CYS A 16 -2.14 1.14 6.58
N VAL A 17 -2.42 0.64 7.79
CA VAL A 17 -1.43 0.51 8.87
C VAL A 17 -0.70 -0.84 8.77
N GLY A 18 0.15 -0.97 7.75
CA GLY A 18 0.94 -2.19 7.50
C GLY A 18 2.43 -2.07 7.86
N THR A 19 3.14 -3.19 7.85
CA THR A 19 4.60 -3.30 8.07
C THR A 19 5.41 -2.33 7.17
N GLY A 20 4.89 -2.06 5.96
CA GLY A 20 5.50 -1.13 5.02
C GLY A 20 5.57 0.31 5.53
N MET A 21 4.57 0.79 6.29
CA MET A 21 4.60 2.15 6.81
C MET A 21 5.73 2.33 7.84
N TYR A 22 5.94 1.33 8.70
CA TYR A 22 7.00 1.37 9.71
C TYR A 22 8.40 1.28 9.09
N LEU A 23 8.60 0.41 8.09
CA LEU A 23 9.89 0.31 7.39
C LEU A 23 10.20 1.58 6.58
N VAL A 24 9.23 2.09 5.80
CA VAL A 24 9.43 3.27 4.97
C VAL A 24 9.63 4.51 5.85
N ALA A 25 8.87 4.67 6.93
CA ALA A 25 9.09 5.75 7.89
C ALA A 25 10.50 5.69 8.51
N GLY A 26 10.98 4.49 8.89
CA GLY A 26 12.33 4.29 9.39
C GLY A 26 13.42 4.62 8.37
N MET A 27 13.26 4.16 7.12
CA MET A 27 14.20 4.46 6.03
C MET A 27 14.25 5.95 5.69
N VAL A 28 13.10 6.63 5.64
CA VAL A 28 13.03 8.07 5.34
C VAL A 28 13.58 8.89 6.50
N ALA A 29 13.30 8.49 7.75
CA ALA A 29 13.88 9.13 8.94
C ALA A 29 15.42 9.03 8.94
N HIS A 30 15.96 7.88 8.56
CA HIS A 30 17.41 7.64 8.51
C HIS A 30 18.11 8.30 7.31
N LYS A 31 17.51 8.30 6.12
CA LYS A 31 18.17 8.74 4.88
C LYS A 31 17.89 10.19 4.47
N VAL A 32 16.75 10.77 4.85
CA VAL A 32 16.24 11.97 4.17
C VAL A 32 16.12 13.19 5.09
N ALA A 33 15.61 13.07 6.33
CA ALA A 33 14.92 14.22 6.91
C ALA A 33 15.29 14.66 8.33
N GLY A 34 15.80 13.79 9.21
CA GLY A 34 15.79 14.13 10.65
C GLY A 34 14.38 14.62 11.08
N PRO A 35 14.23 15.64 11.94
CA PRO A 35 12.92 16.08 12.45
C PRO A 35 11.95 16.62 11.37
N SER A 36 12.42 16.95 10.15
CA SER A 36 11.56 17.48 9.08
C SER A 36 10.60 16.44 8.48
N VAL A 37 10.77 15.14 8.77
CA VAL A 37 9.91 14.09 8.19
C VAL A 37 8.45 14.27 8.59
N VAL A 38 8.21 14.81 9.78
CA VAL A 38 6.88 15.05 10.33
C VAL A 38 6.11 16.05 9.46
N MET A 39 6.77 17.10 8.97
CA MET A 39 6.13 18.07 8.08
C MET A 39 5.73 17.44 6.74
N SER A 40 6.57 16.57 6.16
CA SER A 40 6.22 15.84 4.94
C SER A 40 5.01 14.91 5.15
N PHE A 41 4.93 14.23 6.29
CA PHE A 41 3.78 13.39 6.63
C PHE A 41 2.48 14.19 6.80
N ILE A 42 2.54 15.39 7.38
CA ILE A 42 1.36 16.27 7.52
C ILE A 42 0.83 16.67 6.14
N VAL A 43 1.72 17.11 5.23
CA VAL A 43 1.33 17.50 3.87
C VAL A 43 0.73 16.30 3.11
N ALA A 44 1.36 15.12 3.22
CA ALA A 44 0.84 13.90 2.62
C ALA A 44 -0.54 13.53 3.18
N ALA A 45 -0.75 13.64 4.50
CA ALA A 45 -2.03 13.35 5.14
C ALA A 45 -3.15 14.27 4.63
N VAL A 46 -2.88 15.57 4.47
CA VAL A 46 -3.86 16.52 3.92
C VAL A 46 -4.21 16.17 2.46
N ALA A 47 -3.21 15.83 1.65
CA ALA A 47 -3.44 15.40 0.26
C ALA A 47 -4.28 14.11 0.19
N SER A 48 -3.99 13.12 1.04
CA SER A 48 -4.76 11.87 1.13
C SER A 48 -6.19 12.10 1.61
N LEU A 49 -6.43 13.04 2.54
CA LEU A 49 -7.79 13.39 2.97
C LEU A 49 -8.62 13.96 1.82
N PHE A 50 -8.05 14.88 1.04
CA PHE A 50 -8.74 15.43 -0.12
C PHE A 50 -9.09 14.35 -1.15
N SER A 51 -8.13 13.47 -1.45
CA SER A 51 -8.37 12.30 -2.32
C SER A 51 -9.47 11.40 -1.76
N GLY A 52 -9.45 11.10 -0.45
CA GLY A 52 -10.45 10.28 0.22
C GLY A 52 -11.86 10.87 0.14
N VAL A 53 -12.00 12.19 0.27
CA VAL A 53 -13.30 12.88 0.09
C VAL A 53 -13.80 12.76 -1.35
N CYS A 54 -12.92 12.90 -2.35
CA CYS A 54 -13.29 12.69 -3.75
C CYS A 54 -13.76 11.24 -4.01
N TYR A 55 -13.04 10.25 -3.47
CA TYR A 55 -13.45 8.85 -3.58
C TYR A 55 -14.77 8.55 -2.84
N ALA A 56 -15.02 9.20 -1.69
CA ALA A 56 -16.28 9.08 -0.98
C ALA A 56 -17.46 9.63 -1.80
N GLU A 57 -17.28 10.75 -2.50
CA GLU A 57 -18.30 11.31 -3.41
C GLU A 57 -18.62 10.34 -4.56
N PHE A 58 -17.60 9.71 -5.16
CA PHE A 58 -17.81 8.69 -6.19
C PHE A 58 -18.48 7.41 -5.64
N GLY A 59 -18.17 7.03 -4.40
CA GLY A 59 -18.79 5.88 -3.72
C GLY A 59 -20.29 6.03 -3.53
N VAL A 60 -20.77 7.24 -3.21
CA VAL A 60 -22.21 7.53 -3.07
C VAL A 60 -22.93 7.53 -4.43
N ARG A 61 -22.24 7.91 -5.51
CA ARG A 61 -22.81 7.96 -6.86
C ARG A 61 -22.95 6.59 -7.54
N VAL A 62 -22.19 5.57 -7.12
CA VAL A 62 -22.19 4.24 -7.76
C VAL A 62 -22.37 3.11 -6.72
N PRO A 63 -23.58 2.95 -6.13
CA PRO A 63 -23.79 2.02 -5.01
C PRO A 63 -23.90 0.53 -5.41
N HIS A 64 -23.87 0.18 -6.70
CA HIS A 64 -24.22 -1.16 -7.20
C HIS A 64 -23.04 -2.01 -7.67
N THR A 65 -21.82 -1.53 -7.54
CA THR A 65 -20.67 -2.22 -8.11
C THR A 65 -19.60 -2.50 -7.07
N THR A 66 -19.34 -3.77 -6.80
CA THR A 66 -18.10 -4.28 -6.19
C THR A 66 -16.92 -4.06 -7.15
N GLY A 67 -16.71 -2.82 -7.58
CA GLY A 67 -15.76 -2.42 -8.60
C GLY A 67 -14.78 -1.42 -8.03
N SER A 68 -13.49 -1.78 -8.06
CA SER A 68 -12.38 -0.87 -7.73
C SER A 68 -12.29 0.30 -8.73
N ALA A 69 -11.26 1.15 -8.63
CA ALA A 69 -11.00 2.34 -9.48
C ALA A 69 -11.24 2.14 -11.00
N TYR A 70 -11.07 0.91 -11.49
CA TYR A 70 -11.41 0.50 -12.86
C TYR A 70 -12.88 0.76 -13.24
N MET A 71 -13.82 0.42 -12.37
CA MET A 71 -15.25 0.51 -12.67
C MET A 71 -15.73 1.95 -12.67
N TYR A 72 -15.18 2.79 -11.78
CA TYR A 72 -15.39 4.25 -11.83
C TYR A 72 -14.84 4.85 -13.13
N SER A 73 -13.66 4.42 -13.58
CA SER A 73 -13.05 4.92 -14.83
C SER A 73 -13.82 4.47 -16.08
N TYR A 74 -14.37 3.24 -16.06
CA TYR A 74 -15.22 2.71 -17.14
C TYR A 74 -16.49 3.53 -17.32
N VAL A 75 -17.14 3.90 -16.21
CA VAL A 75 -18.39 4.68 -16.23
C VAL A 75 -18.17 6.14 -16.65
N THR A 76 -17.00 6.71 -16.35
CA THR A 76 -16.79 8.17 -16.49
C THR A 76 -15.98 8.59 -17.73
N VAL A 77 -15.08 7.74 -18.25
CA VAL A 77 -14.06 8.18 -19.23
C VAL A 77 -13.96 7.28 -20.47
N GLY A 78 -14.37 6.01 -20.38
CA GLY A 78 -14.42 5.06 -21.49
C GLY A 78 -13.43 3.91 -21.40
N GLU A 79 -13.55 2.96 -22.32
CA GLU A 79 -12.98 1.61 -22.23
C GLU A 79 -11.44 1.57 -22.29
N PHE A 80 -10.81 2.44 -23.08
CA PHE A 80 -9.35 2.47 -23.24
C PHE A 80 -8.63 2.95 -21.97
N ILE A 81 -9.14 4.00 -21.33
CA ILE A 81 -8.56 4.54 -20.09
C ILE A 81 -8.82 3.60 -18.92
N ALA A 82 -10.00 2.96 -18.89
CA ALA A 82 -10.27 1.89 -17.93
C ALA A 82 -9.27 0.74 -18.08
N PHE A 83 -8.97 0.28 -19.30
CA PHE A 83 -8.00 -0.79 -19.55
C PHE A 83 -6.60 -0.47 -19.01
N VAL A 84 -6.09 0.74 -19.28
CA VAL A 84 -4.78 1.19 -18.79
C VAL A 84 -4.74 1.24 -17.26
N ILE A 85 -5.79 1.76 -16.62
CA ILE A 85 -5.90 1.84 -15.15
C ILE A 85 -6.00 0.44 -14.53
N GLY A 86 -6.72 -0.48 -15.17
CA GLY A 86 -6.81 -1.88 -14.76
C GLY A 86 -5.43 -2.54 -14.75
N TRP A 87 -4.65 -2.36 -15.81
CA TRP A 87 -3.29 -2.90 -15.88
C TRP A 87 -2.35 -2.25 -14.85
N ASN A 88 -2.51 -0.95 -14.59
CA ASN A 88 -1.74 -0.25 -13.57
C ASN A 88 -2.06 -0.76 -12.15
N MET A 89 -3.34 -1.01 -11.83
CA MET A 89 -3.72 -1.60 -10.53
C MET A 89 -3.13 -3.00 -10.33
N VAL A 90 -3.08 -3.83 -11.38
CA VAL A 90 -2.45 -5.16 -11.29
C VAL A 90 -0.96 -5.03 -10.97
N LEU A 91 -0.26 -4.12 -11.64
CA LEU A 91 1.15 -3.83 -11.38
C LEU A 91 1.37 -3.30 -9.96
N GLU A 92 0.53 -2.37 -9.51
CA GLU A 92 0.59 -1.82 -8.15
C GLU A 92 0.41 -2.92 -7.09
N TYR A 93 -0.58 -3.80 -7.27
CA TYR A 93 -0.83 -4.90 -6.34
C TYR A 93 0.32 -5.91 -6.33
N LEU A 94 0.92 -6.19 -7.49
CA LEU A 94 2.10 -7.06 -7.62
C LEU A 94 3.32 -6.46 -6.90
N ILE A 95 3.59 -5.18 -7.12
CA ILE A 95 4.71 -4.47 -6.46
C ILE A 95 4.47 -4.38 -4.96
N GLY A 96 3.24 -4.10 -4.54
CA GLY A 96 2.86 -4.03 -3.13
C GLY A 96 3.01 -5.37 -2.41
N THR A 97 2.56 -6.45 -3.02
CA THR A 97 2.73 -7.82 -2.46
C THR A 97 4.19 -8.25 -2.43
N ALA A 98 4.97 -7.96 -3.48
CA ALA A 98 6.41 -8.22 -3.49
C ALA A 98 7.15 -7.44 -2.39
N ALA A 99 6.88 -6.13 -2.26
CA ALA A 99 7.45 -5.30 -1.20
C ALA A 99 7.03 -5.78 0.20
N GLY A 100 5.78 -6.21 0.37
CA GLY A 100 5.29 -6.82 1.60
C GLY A 100 6.03 -8.10 1.96
N ALA A 101 6.26 -8.98 0.98
CA ALA A 101 7.03 -10.20 1.17
C ALA A 101 8.49 -9.91 1.57
N CYS A 102 9.14 -8.94 0.91
CA CYS A 102 10.49 -8.50 1.28
C CYS A 102 10.55 -7.94 2.71
N ALA A 103 9.56 -7.14 3.10
CA ALA A 103 9.49 -6.57 4.46
C ALA A 103 9.37 -7.67 5.51
N ILE A 104 8.49 -8.67 5.29
CA ILE A 104 8.33 -9.81 6.20
C ILE A 104 9.61 -10.64 6.25
N SER A 105 10.25 -10.89 5.12
CA SER A 105 11.53 -11.61 5.07
C SER A 105 12.62 -10.90 5.88
N ALA A 106 12.71 -9.57 5.77
CA ALA A 106 13.65 -8.76 6.57
C ALA A 106 13.31 -8.80 8.06
N CYS A 107 12.03 -8.73 8.44
CA CYS A 107 11.60 -8.87 9.82
C CYS A 107 11.95 -10.25 10.40
N VAL A 108 11.69 -11.32 9.65
CA VAL A 108 12.01 -12.70 10.06
C VAL A 108 13.52 -12.88 10.21
N ASP A 109 14.33 -12.32 9.31
CA ASP A 109 15.78 -12.37 9.42
C ASP A 109 16.30 -11.64 10.67
N ALA A 110 15.74 -10.46 10.95
CA ALA A 110 16.07 -9.68 12.15
C ALA A 110 15.72 -10.44 13.44
N ILE A 111 14.59 -11.15 13.47
CA ILE A 111 14.17 -11.97 14.62
C ILE A 111 15.07 -13.21 14.77
N SER A 112 15.52 -13.81 13.66
CA SER A 112 16.38 -15.01 13.67
C SER A 112 17.86 -14.70 13.94
N GLY A 113 18.20 -13.45 14.27
CA GLY A 113 19.57 -13.04 14.56
C GLY A 113 20.51 -13.15 13.35
N GLY A 114 19.97 -13.06 12.13
CA GLY A 114 20.74 -13.15 10.88
C GLY A 114 21.16 -14.55 10.45
N SER A 115 20.76 -15.61 11.16
CA SER A 115 21.12 -17.00 10.80
C SER A 115 20.56 -17.44 9.43
N ILE A 116 19.39 -16.91 9.05
CA ILE A 116 18.72 -17.23 7.78
C ILE A 116 19.42 -16.52 6.61
N SER A 117 19.71 -15.23 6.74
CA SER A 117 20.50 -14.48 5.75
C SER A 117 21.88 -15.10 5.53
N LEU A 118 22.56 -15.53 6.61
CA LEU A 118 23.87 -16.17 6.53
C LEU A 118 23.81 -17.56 5.87
N ALA A 119 22.78 -18.37 6.17
CA ALA A 119 22.55 -19.67 5.53
C ALA A 119 22.22 -19.55 4.03
N ILE A 120 21.40 -18.56 3.65
CA ILE A 120 21.08 -18.27 2.24
C ILE A 120 22.33 -17.79 1.50
N ARG A 121 23.12 -16.90 2.12
CA ARG A 121 24.35 -16.35 1.54
C ARG A 121 25.43 -17.43 1.33
N ASN A 122 25.47 -18.44 2.19
CA ASN A 122 26.38 -19.59 2.08
C ASN A 122 25.89 -20.67 1.10
N GLY A 123 24.57 -20.85 0.93
CA GLY A 123 23.99 -21.92 0.09
C GLY A 123 23.72 -21.53 -1.37
N VAL A 124 23.28 -20.30 -1.61
CA VAL A 124 22.88 -19.84 -2.97
C VAL A 124 24.01 -19.12 -3.69
N GLY A 125 25.06 -18.74 -2.98
CA GLY A 125 26.08 -17.84 -3.52
C GLY A 125 25.50 -16.45 -3.76
N THR A 126 26.38 -15.46 -3.81
CA THR A 126 25.99 -14.05 -3.93
C THR A 126 25.42 -13.79 -5.33
N LEU A 127 24.10 -13.87 -5.48
CA LEU A 127 23.39 -13.32 -6.65
C LEU A 127 22.80 -11.95 -6.31
N VAL A 128 23.69 -11.03 -5.92
CA VAL A 128 23.63 -9.59 -6.21
C VAL A 128 25.06 -9.12 -6.45
#